data_AF-F4NZB6-F1
#
_entry.id   AF-F4NZB6-F1
#
_cell.length_a   1.000
_cell.length_b   1.000
_cell.length_c   1.000
_cell.angle_alpha   90.00
_cell.angle_beta   90.00
_cell.angle_gamma   90.00
#
_symmetry.space_group_name_H-M   'P 1'
#
loop_
_entity.id
_entity.type
_entity.pdbx_description
1 polymer ?
#
loop_
_entity_poly.entity_id
_entity_poly.type
_entity_poly.pdbx_seq_one_letter_code
_entity_poly.pdbx_strand_id
1 'polypeptide(L)' 'MFNRQEHLTRHLRMHTGERPFLCTFHGCHKTFTRTDNLAAHFKSHTAALRRIKKPS' A
#
# COMPACT_ATOMS: atom_id res chain seq x y z
N MET A 1 -6.68 -13.74 19.51
CA MET A 1 -5.93 -14.96 19.13
C MET A 1 -5.74 -14.93 17.61
N PHE A 2 -4.50 -14.81 17.12
CA PHE A 2 -4.23 -14.85 15.68
C PHE A 2 -3.86 -16.29 15.31
N ASN A 3 -4.70 -16.96 14.53
CA ASN A 3 -4.47 -18.35 14.12
C ASN A 3 -3.51 -18.46 12.90
N ARG A 4 -2.94 -17.34 12.45
CA ARG A 4 -2.01 -17.28 11.31
C ARG A 4 -0.92 -16.25 11.57
N GLN A 5 0.32 -16.61 11.26
CA GLN A 5 1.51 -15.75 11.40
C GLN A 5 1.32 -14.41 10.67
N GLU A 6 0.75 -14.44 9.46
CA GLU A 6 0.49 -13.25 8.64
C GLU A 6 -0.37 -12.20 9.38
N HIS A 7 -1.36 -12.66 10.17
CA HIS A 7 -2.27 -11.79 10.89
C HIS A 7 -1.60 -11.19 12.13
N LEU A 8 -0.74 -11.97 12.79
CA LEU A 8 0.09 -11.49 13.89
C LEU A 8 1.09 -10.45 13.40
N THR A 9 1.81 -10.71 12.30
CA THR A 9 2.73 -9.74 11.71
C THR A 9 2.01 -8.45 11.29
N ARG A 10 0.82 -8.55 10.68
CA ARG A 10 0.01 -7.36 10.37
C ARG A 10 -0.40 -6.59 11.62
N HIS A 11 -0.80 -7.28 12.68
CA HIS A 11 -1.16 -6.66 13.95
C HIS A 11 0.03 -5.94 14.57
N LEU A 12 1.21 -6.58 14.59
CA LEU A 12 2.43 -6.01 15.14
C LEU A 12 2.87 -4.73 14.41
N ARG A 13 2.65 -4.62 13.10
CA ARG A 13 2.93 -3.39 12.34
C ARG A 13 2.15 -2.16 12.85
N MET A 14 1.02 -2.37 13.52
CA MET A 14 0.28 -1.25 14.14
C MET A 14 0.99 -0.71 15.38
N HIS A 15 1.74 -1.55 16.08
CA HIS A 15 2.54 -1.17 17.25
C HIS A 15 3.90 -0.62 16.85
N THR A 16 4.56 -1.22 15.86
CA THR A 16 5.87 -0.76 15.39
C THR A 16 5.78 0.46 14.48
N GLY A 17 4.59 0.77 13.94
CA GLY A 17 4.41 1.85 12.98
C GLY A 17 5.04 1.56 11.60
N GLU A 18 5.52 0.34 11.36
CA GLU A 18 6.11 -0.02 10.07
C GLU A 18 5.09 0.03 8.94
N ARG A 19 5.37 0.90 7.96
CA ARG A 19 4.57 1.11 6.76
C ARG A 19 5.42 0.83 5.53
N PRO A 20 5.70 -0.45 5.23
CA PRO A 20 6.64 -0.83 4.17
C PRO A 20 6.13 -0.49 2.76
N PHE A 21 4.86 -0.14 2.60
CA PHE A 21 4.26 0.13 1.29
C PHE A 21 4.16 1.63 1.04
N LEU A 22 5.15 2.19 0.35
CA LEU A 22 5.18 3.59 -0.09
C LEU A 22 4.42 3.77 -1.42
N CYS A 23 3.66 4.85 -1.53
CA CYS A 23 3.18 5.32 -2.82
C CYS A 23 4.34 5.86 -3.67
N THR A 24 4.52 5.29 -4.86
CA THR A 24 5.55 5.73 -5.82
C THR A 24 5.08 6.84 -6.75
N PHE A 25 3.86 7.36 -6.54
CA PHE A 25 3.32 8.42 -7.37
C PHE A 25 4.05 9.75 -7.11
N HIS A 26 4.46 10.43 -8.17
CA HIS A 26 5.22 11.67 -8.06
C HIS A 26 4.40 12.74 -7.32
N GLY A 27 4.98 13.32 -6.27
CA GLY A 27 4.29 14.27 -5.39
C GLY A 27 3.41 13.63 -4.31
N CYS A 28 3.38 12.29 -4.20
CA CYS A 28 2.69 11.56 -3.15
C CYS A 28 3.67 10.77 -2.28
N HIS A 29 3.82 11.17 -1.01
CA HIS A 29 4.66 10.46 -0.04
C HIS A 29 3.85 9.65 1.00
N LYS A 30 2.66 9.16 0.61
CA LYS A 30 1.82 8.39 1.53
C LYS A 30 2.34 6.96 1.68
N THR A 31 2.41 6.49 2.92
CA THR A 31 2.82 5.13 3.27
C THR A 31 1.68 4.33 3.91
N PHE A 32 1.64 3.04 3.61
CA PHE A 32 0.60 2.11 4.02
C PHE A 32 1.20 0.88 4.70
N THR A 33 0.44 0.30 5.63
CA THR A 33 0.79 -0.94 6.33
C THR A 33 0.46 -2.20 5.53
N ARG A 34 -0.38 -2.05 4.48
CA ARG A 34 -0.93 -3.12 3.66
C ARG A 34 -0.92 -2.80 2.17
N THR A 35 -0.72 -3.83 1.34
CA THR A 35 -0.72 -3.73 -0.13
C THR A 35 -2.10 -3.41 -0.70
N ASP A 36 -3.18 -3.97 -0.15
CA ASP A 36 -4.54 -3.72 -0.61
C ASP A 36 -4.94 -2.26 -0.45
N ASN A 37 -4.55 -1.64 0.67
CA ASN A 37 -4.74 -0.21 0.92
C ASN A 37 -3.90 0.64 -0.04
N LEU A 38 -2.63 0.28 -0.28
CA LEU A 38 -1.80 0.97 -1.27
C LEU A 38 -2.42 0.85 -2.67
N ALA A 39 -2.91 -0.32 -3.08
CA ALA A 39 -3.51 -0.54 -4.39
C ALA A 39 -4.80 0.28 -4.58
N ALA A 40 -5.66 0.36 -3.55
CA ALA A 40 -6.84 1.22 -3.56
C ALA A 40 -6.48 2.70 -3.64
N HIS A 41 -5.46 3.14 -2.89
CA HIS A 41 -4.93 4.49 -2.99
C HIS A 41 -4.30 4.78 -4.35
N PHE A 42 -3.54 3.83 -4.91
CA PHE A 42 -2.90 3.99 -6.20
C PHE A 42 -3.95 4.07 -7.33
N LYS A 43 -5.11 3.42 -7.15
CA LYS A 43 -6.29 3.59 -8.02
C LYS A 43 -6.84 5.02 -7.99
N SER A 44 -6.76 5.75 -6.89
CA SER A 44 -7.17 7.16 -6.87
C SER A 44 -6.24 8.04 -7.71
N HIS A 45 -4.95 7.69 -7.80
CA HIS A 45 -4.01 8.33 -8.72
C HIS A 45 -4.25 7.89 -10.17
N THR A 46 -4.44 6.60 -10.41
CA THR A 46 -4.61 6.05 -11.76
C THR A 46 -5.99 6.28 -12.38
N ALA A 47 -7.01 6.60 -11.60
CA ALA A 47 -8.23 7.22 -12.12
C ALA A 47 -7.91 8.51 -12.90
N ALA A 48 -6.84 9.23 -12.52
CA ALA A 48 -6.27 10.34 -13.28
C ALA A 48 -5.24 9.92 -14.35
N LEU A 49 -4.77 8.65 -14.39
CA LEU A 49 -3.71 8.14 -15.28
C LEU A 49 -4.13 6.96 -16.17
N ARG A 50 -5.38 6.86 -16.65
CA ARG A 50 -5.75 5.94 -17.75
C ARG A 50 -4.91 6.13 -19.04
N ARG A 51 -3.97 7.08 -19.07
CA ARG A 51 -3.13 7.43 -20.22
C ARG A 51 -1.74 6.79 -20.27
N ILE A 52 -1.24 6.07 -19.26
CA ILE A 52 0.17 5.63 -19.26
C ILE A 52 0.37 4.19 -18.74
N LYS A 53 -0.33 3.21 -19.32
CA LYS A 53 0.16 1.81 -19.31
C LYS A 53 0.62 1.44 -20.71
N LYS A 54 1.93 1.50 -20.92
CA LYS A 54 2.74 0.45 -21.56
C LYS A 54 4.19 0.74 -21.14
N PRO A 55 4.87 -0.25 -20.59
CA PRO A 55 5.83 -0.92 -21.46
C PRO A 55 5.71 -2.44 -21.39
N SER A 56 6.12 -3.00 -22.53
CA SER A 56 6.29 -4.41 -22.86
C SER A 56 7.33 -5.11 -21.98
#